data_AF-A0A2H9R6Y1-F1
#
_entry.id   AF-A0A2H9R6Y1-F1
#
_cell.length_a   1.000
_cell.length_b   1.000
_cell.length_c   1.000
_cell.angle_alpha   90.00
_cell.angle_beta   90.00
_cell.angle_gamma   90.00
#
_symmetry.space_group_name_H-M   'P 1'
#
loop_
_entity.id
_entity.type
_entity.pdbx_description
1 polymer ?
#
loop_
_entity_poly.entity_id
_entity_poly.type
_entity_poly.pdbx_seq_one_letter_code
_entity_poly.pdbx_strand_id
1 'polypeptide(L)'
;MGLMLQLMIIRILIGKRLRSKVKPYRKNCEGYFFKDGNVMALDNGSYIEFPGGGVDDGETSEESLIREVLEETGYKVSGLKEIKMIRFDWDENWAKTDKQKERLKYFRGEEMHFFIGKIIDKVGGGEWGKDVWMDVDYVIKRIKEIGWSEDMDEYRRVQLKILSSSN
;
A
#
# COMPACT_ATOMS: atom_id res chain seq x y z
N MET A 1 -13.29 40.53 18.11
CA MET A 1 -12.21 40.13 17.19
C MET A 1 -12.07 38.60 17.04
N GLY A 2 -12.33 37.79 18.08
CA GLY A 2 -12.17 36.32 18.03
C GLY A 2 -13.12 35.53 17.11
N LEU A 3 -14.42 35.89 17.06
CA LEU A 3 -15.42 35.13 16.29
C LEU A 3 -15.22 35.18 14.77
N MET A 4 -14.80 36.33 14.24
CA MET A 4 -14.62 36.52 12.80
C MET A 4 -13.40 35.75 12.28
N LEU A 5 -12.32 35.70 13.07
CA LEU A 5 -11.13 34.92 12.77
C LEU A 5 -11.44 33.41 12.77
N GLN A 6 -12.23 32.95 13.74
CA GLN A 6 -12.65 31.54 13.85
C GLN A 6 -13.53 31.10 12.67
N LEU A 7 -14.50 31.92 12.25
CA LEU A 7 -15.33 31.64 11.06
C LEU A 7 -14.51 31.63 9.76
N MET A 8 -13.50 32.50 9.65
CA MET A 8 -12.59 32.54 8.49
C MET A 8 -11.71 31.28 8.43
N ILE A 9 -11.17 30.83 9.56
CA ILE A 9 -10.42 29.58 9.67
C ILE A 9 -11.30 28.39 9.30
N ILE A 10 -12.52 28.31 9.82
CA ILE A 10 -13.48 27.24 9.49
C ILE A 10 -13.78 27.22 7.99
N ARG A 11 -14.03 28.37 7.36
CA ARG A 11 -14.27 28.45 5.90
C ARG A 11 -13.05 28.00 5.08
N ILE A 12 -11.84 28.37 5.50
CA ILE A 12 -10.60 27.95 4.85
C ILE A 12 -10.41 26.44 4.97
N LEU A 13 -10.64 25.88 6.16
CA LEU A 13 -10.54 24.43 6.43
C LEU A 13 -11.59 23.64 5.64
N ILE A 14 -12.84 24.10 5.61
CA ILE A 14 -13.90 23.50 4.78
C ILE A 14 -13.51 23.57 3.30
N GLY A 15 -13.04 24.72 2.81
CA GLY A 15 -12.61 24.87 1.42
C GLY A 15 -11.41 23.98 1.05
N LYS A 16 -10.44 23.79 1.97
CA LYS A 16 -9.34 22.83 1.77
C LYS A 16 -9.83 21.38 1.74
N ARG A 17 -10.73 21.00 2.66
CA ARG A 17 -11.32 19.65 2.72
C ARG A 17 -12.21 19.34 1.52
N LEU A 18 -12.93 20.32 0.98
CA LEU A 18 -13.70 20.15 -0.24
C LEU A 18 -12.80 19.97 -1.45
N ARG A 19 -11.71 20.75 -1.56
CA ARG A 19 -10.72 20.61 -2.65
C ARG A 19 -9.95 19.29 -2.59
N SER A 20 -9.66 18.74 -1.41
CA SER A 20 -9.06 17.41 -1.32
C SER A 20 -10.00 16.34 -1.83
N LYS A 21 -11.31 16.41 -1.55
CA LYS A 21 -12.30 15.43 -2.02
C LYS A 21 -12.49 15.37 -3.55
N VAL A 22 -12.03 16.37 -4.30
CA VAL A 22 -12.17 16.39 -5.77
C VAL A 22 -10.98 15.71 -6.47
N LYS A 23 -9.83 15.56 -5.80
CA LYS A 23 -8.64 14.96 -6.41
C LYS A 23 -8.85 13.47 -6.69
N PRO A 24 -8.21 12.91 -7.73
CA PRO A 24 -8.23 11.47 -7.97
C PRO A 24 -7.49 10.70 -6.86
N TYR A 25 -7.74 9.40 -6.81
CA TYR A 25 -6.92 8.46 -6.08
C TYR A 25 -5.73 8.05 -6.95
N ARG A 26 -4.56 7.89 -6.32
CA ARG A 26 -3.40 7.30 -6.98
C ARG A 26 -3.60 5.79 -7.05
N LYS A 27 -3.34 5.18 -8.21
CA LYS A 27 -3.40 3.71 -8.34
C LYS A 27 -2.16 3.05 -7.76
N ASN A 28 -2.36 1.97 -7.02
CA ASN A 28 -1.31 1.21 -6.36
C ASN A 28 -1.67 -0.27 -6.37
N CYS A 29 -0.67 -1.14 -6.35
CA CYS A 29 -0.86 -2.59 -6.29
C CYS A 29 0.00 -3.21 -5.17
N GLU A 30 -0.46 -4.34 -4.64
CA GLU A 30 0.23 -5.09 -3.60
C GLU A 30 0.02 -6.60 -3.80
N GLY A 31 1.10 -7.37 -3.76
CA GLY A 31 1.11 -8.81 -4.02
C GLY A 31 1.43 -9.66 -2.80
N TYR A 32 0.73 -10.79 -2.67
CA TYR A 32 0.92 -11.77 -1.60
C TYR A 32 1.33 -13.12 -2.21
N PHE A 33 2.58 -13.50 -1.97
CA PHE A 33 3.18 -14.70 -2.52
C PHE A 33 3.66 -15.60 -1.37
N PHE A 34 3.10 -16.81 -1.31
CA PHE A 34 3.32 -17.73 -0.20
C PHE A 34 4.21 -18.90 -0.61
N LYS A 35 5.05 -19.35 0.32
CA LYS A 35 5.92 -20.52 0.18
C LYS A 35 6.25 -21.11 1.53
N ASP A 36 5.94 -22.39 1.75
CA ASP A 36 6.35 -23.17 2.92
C ASP A 36 6.05 -22.49 4.27
N GLY A 37 4.81 -22.00 4.47
CA GLY A 37 4.40 -21.27 5.68
C GLY A 37 4.93 -19.83 5.78
N ASN A 38 5.67 -19.37 4.78
CA ASN A 38 6.18 -18.00 4.69
C ASN A 38 5.45 -17.20 3.61
N VAL A 39 5.54 -15.89 3.70
CA VAL A 39 5.10 -14.91 2.70
C VAL A 39 6.27 -14.02 2.28
N MET A 40 6.30 -13.61 1.02
CA MET A 40 7.26 -12.62 0.52
C MET A 40 6.95 -11.25 1.13
N ALA A 41 7.77 -10.79 2.07
CA ALA A 41 7.57 -9.55 2.79
C ALA A 41 8.86 -9.04 3.44
N LEU A 42 8.94 -7.74 3.72
CA LEU A 42 10.02 -7.08 4.45
C LEU A 42 9.51 -6.43 5.74
N ASP A 43 10.20 -6.63 6.85
CA ASP A 43 10.00 -5.83 8.06
C ASP A 43 11.01 -4.67 8.08
N ASN A 44 10.52 -3.46 7.84
CA ASN A 44 11.31 -2.22 7.88
C ASN A 44 11.38 -1.63 9.31
N GLY A 45 11.03 -2.40 10.33
CA GLY A 45 10.95 -1.99 11.73
C GLY A 45 9.70 -1.19 12.06
N SER A 46 9.24 -0.29 11.17
CA SER A 46 8.06 0.54 11.38
C SER A 46 6.82 0.12 10.60
N TYR A 47 6.97 -0.74 9.59
CA TYR A 47 5.89 -1.33 8.80
C TYR A 47 6.37 -2.64 8.17
N ILE A 48 5.41 -3.53 7.87
CA ILE A 48 5.63 -4.63 6.94
C ILE A 48 5.36 -4.13 5.52
N GLU A 49 6.30 -4.41 4.63
CA GLU A 49 6.24 -4.13 3.20
C GLU A 49 6.01 -5.42 2.43
N PHE A 50 5.06 -5.41 1.51
CA PHE A 50 4.80 -6.47 0.55
C PHE A 50 5.18 -5.95 -0.84
N PRO A 51 5.57 -6.82 -1.78
CA PRO A 51 6.00 -6.35 -3.08
C PRO A 51 4.84 -5.70 -3.83
N GLY A 52 5.13 -4.61 -4.52
CA GLY A 52 4.13 -3.82 -5.23
C GLY A 52 4.38 -2.33 -5.14
N GLY A 53 3.67 -1.58 -5.96
CA GLY A 53 3.95 -0.18 -6.13
C GLY A 53 2.97 0.52 -7.06
N GLY A 54 3.40 1.70 -7.50
CA GLY A 54 2.56 2.56 -8.32
C GLY A 54 2.24 1.95 -9.65
N VAL A 55 0.97 2.03 -10.03
CA VAL A 55 0.56 1.70 -11.38
C VAL A 55 0.84 2.93 -12.26
N ASP A 56 1.74 2.77 -13.22
CA ASP A 56 2.11 3.83 -14.15
C ASP A 56 1.06 4.01 -15.26
N ASP A 57 1.11 5.17 -15.92
CA ASP A 57 0.18 5.49 -17.00
C ASP A 57 0.33 4.51 -18.17
N GLY A 58 -0.77 3.83 -18.50
CA GLY A 58 -0.80 2.84 -19.58
C GLY A 58 -0.60 1.40 -19.13
N GLU A 59 -0.25 1.16 -17.87
CA GLU A 59 -0.18 -0.19 -17.28
C GLU A 59 -1.49 -0.58 -16.59
N THR A 60 -1.82 -1.86 -16.62
CA THR A 60 -2.80 -2.47 -15.70
C THR A 60 -2.17 -2.69 -14.32
N SER A 61 -3.00 -2.79 -13.28
CA SER A 61 -2.50 -3.11 -11.92
C SER A 61 -1.80 -4.47 -11.85
N GLU A 62 -2.13 -5.40 -12.77
CA GLU A 62 -1.47 -6.71 -12.88
C GLU A 62 -0.07 -6.59 -13.51
N GLU A 63 0.05 -5.87 -14.63
CA GLU A 63 1.34 -5.63 -15.29
C GLU A 63 2.31 -4.88 -14.36
N SER A 64 1.81 -3.84 -13.68
CA SER A 64 2.56 -3.09 -12.68
C SER A 64 3.05 -4.01 -11.55
N LEU A 65 2.20 -4.90 -11.02
CA LEU A 65 2.63 -5.82 -9.96
C LEU A 65 3.70 -6.81 -10.45
N ILE A 66 3.59 -7.31 -11.68
CA ILE A 66 4.62 -8.20 -12.26
C ILE A 66 5.97 -7.48 -12.36
N ARG A 67 5.96 -6.21 -12.79
CA ARG A 67 7.15 -5.36 -12.87
C ARG A 67 7.74 -5.11 -11.48
N GLU A 68 6.94 -4.60 -10.54
CA GLU A 68 7.39 -4.25 -9.19
C GLU A 68 7.98 -5.48 -8.46
N VAL A 69 7.30 -6.64 -8.51
CA VAL A 69 7.84 -7.85 -7.88
C VAL A 69 9.20 -8.24 -8.47
N LEU A 70 9.36 -8.11 -9.79
CA LEU A 70 10.64 -8.41 -10.44
C LEU A 70 11.73 -7.40 -10.04
N GLU A 71 11.43 -6.11 -10.06
CA GLU A 71 12.36 -5.02 -9.72
C GLU A 71 12.78 -5.10 -8.24
N GLU A 72 11.81 -5.22 -7.34
CA GLU A 72 12.03 -5.21 -5.89
C GLU A 72 12.71 -6.49 -5.40
N THR A 73 12.34 -7.65 -5.94
CA THR A 73 12.69 -8.95 -5.33
C THR A 73 13.52 -9.85 -6.23
N GLY A 74 13.56 -9.60 -7.54
CA GLY A 74 14.20 -10.47 -8.53
C GLY A 74 13.42 -11.74 -8.87
N TYR A 75 12.19 -11.89 -8.37
CA TYR A 75 11.33 -13.04 -8.65
C TYR A 75 10.35 -12.78 -9.80
N LYS A 76 10.07 -13.83 -10.59
CA LYS A 76 8.96 -13.84 -11.55
C LYS A 76 7.70 -14.43 -10.94
N VAL A 77 6.56 -13.84 -11.24
CA VAL A 77 5.24 -14.27 -10.76
C VAL A 77 4.28 -14.53 -11.91
N SER A 78 3.27 -15.36 -11.67
CA SER A 78 2.19 -15.66 -12.63
C SER A 78 0.90 -16.04 -11.92
N GLY A 79 -0.18 -16.16 -12.71
CA GLY A 79 -1.48 -16.58 -12.22
C GLY A 79 -2.01 -15.58 -11.18
N LEU A 80 -1.76 -14.29 -11.42
CA LEU A 80 -2.21 -13.23 -10.54
C LEU A 80 -3.74 -13.21 -10.52
N LYS A 81 -4.29 -13.08 -9.33
CA LYS A 81 -5.73 -12.92 -9.12
C LYS A 81 -5.95 -11.75 -8.19
N GLU A 82 -6.68 -10.76 -8.67
CA GLU A 82 -7.13 -9.64 -7.84
C GLU A 82 -8.15 -10.16 -6.81
N ILE A 83 -7.85 -9.94 -5.54
CA ILE A 83 -8.69 -10.34 -4.41
C ILE A 83 -9.63 -9.22 -4.00
N LYS A 84 -9.16 -7.98 -4.06
CA LYS A 84 -9.90 -6.81 -3.61
C LYS A 84 -9.29 -5.55 -4.21
N MET A 85 -10.15 -4.56 -4.45
CA MET A 85 -9.77 -3.15 -4.58
C MET A 85 -10.45 -2.34 -3.49
N ILE A 86 -9.71 -1.41 -2.89
CA ILE A 86 -10.24 -0.43 -1.94
C ILE A 86 -9.75 0.97 -2.30
N ARG A 87 -10.44 1.99 -1.78
CA ARG A 87 -10.00 3.38 -1.85
C ARG A 87 -10.00 3.99 -0.45
N PHE A 88 -8.93 4.68 -0.09
CA PHE A 88 -8.83 5.38 1.18
C PHE A 88 -8.14 6.73 1.02
N ASP A 89 -8.60 7.72 1.77
CA ASP A 89 -8.00 9.05 1.80
C ASP A 89 -6.70 9.04 2.61
N TRP A 90 -5.72 9.84 2.21
CA TRP A 90 -4.57 10.12 3.05
C TRP A 90 -4.94 11.11 4.14
N ASP A 91 -4.53 10.82 5.37
CA ASP A 91 -4.63 11.78 6.46
C ASP A 91 -3.64 12.95 6.27
N GLU A 92 -3.83 14.03 7.03
CA GLU A 92 -3.01 15.25 6.93
C GLU A 92 -1.55 15.06 7.35
N ASN A 93 -1.23 13.99 8.08
CA ASN A 93 0.10 13.64 8.59
C ASN A 93 0.78 12.52 7.77
N TRP A 94 0.11 12.00 6.74
CA TRP A 94 0.62 10.90 5.92
C TRP A 94 1.91 11.27 5.19
N ALA A 95 1.98 12.49 4.66
CA ALA A 95 3.13 12.94 3.88
C ALA A 95 4.30 13.38 4.77
N LYS A 96 5.31 12.51 4.86
CA LYS A 96 6.54 12.73 5.63
C LYS A 96 7.70 13.18 4.74
N THR A 97 7.75 12.70 3.50
CA THR A 97 8.80 13.01 2.52
C THR A 97 8.35 14.03 1.48
N ASP A 98 9.30 14.67 0.80
CA ASP A 98 8.97 15.63 -0.26
C ASP A 98 8.27 14.94 -1.45
N LYS A 99 8.62 13.69 -1.75
CA LYS A 99 7.89 12.85 -2.72
C LYS A 99 6.42 12.68 -2.33
N GLN A 100 6.13 12.42 -1.05
CA GLN A 100 4.76 12.30 -0.56
C GLN A 100 4.02 13.65 -0.55
N LYS A 101 4.69 14.74 -0.19
CA LYS A 101 4.12 16.11 -0.25
C LYS A 101 3.78 16.51 -1.69
N GLU A 102 4.60 16.10 -2.66
CA GLU A 102 4.31 16.32 -4.08
C GLU A 102 3.05 15.55 -4.50
N ARG A 103 2.93 14.29 -4.09
CA ARG A 103 1.73 13.47 -4.35
C ARG A 103 0.46 14.12 -3.81
N LEU A 104 0.50 14.73 -2.62
CA LEU A 104 -0.65 15.45 -2.05
C LEU A 104 -1.14 16.61 -2.93
N LYS A 105 -0.34 17.15 -3.85
CA LYS A 105 -0.81 18.18 -4.79
C LYS A 105 -1.81 17.61 -5.79
N TYR A 106 -1.61 16.36 -6.22
CA TYR A 106 -2.35 15.73 -7.31
C TYR A 106 -3.39 14.71 -6.84
N PHE A 107 -3.14 14.02 -5.73
CA PHE A 107 -3.98 12.91 -5.26
C PHE A 107 -4.57 13.19 -3.87
N ARG A 108 -5.71 12.55 -3.57
CA ARG A 108 -6.32 12.56 -2.23
C ARG A 108 -6.03 11.33 -1.39
N GLY A 109 -5.55 10.26 -2.00
CA GLY A 109 -5.45 8.95 -1.39
C GLY A 109 -5.01 7.87 -2.37
N GLU A 110 -5.13 6.61 -1.98
CA GLU A 110 -4.82 5.45 -2.83
C GLU A 110 -6.10 4.73 -3.29
N GLU A 111 -6.05 4.21 -4.51
CA GLU A 111 -6.84 3.10 -5.03
C GLU A 111 -5.90 1.88 -5.01
N MET A 112 -6.06 1.04 -4.01
CA MET A 112 -5.17 -0.09 -3.74
C MET A 112 -5.78 -1.38 -4.26
N HIS A 113 -5.04 -2.08 -5.12
CA HIS A 113 -5.39 -3.39 -5.68
C HIS A 113 -4.54 -4.49 -5.03
N PHE A 114 -5.19 -5.48 -4.43
CA PHE A 114 -4.52 -6.58 -3.75
C PHE A 114 -4.58 -7.86 -4.59
N PHE A 115 -3.45 -8.53 -4.75
CA PHE A 115 -3.34 -9.74 -5.55
C PHE A 115 -2.74 -10.90 -4.76
N ILE A 116 -3.14 -12.10 -5.13
CA ILE A 116 -2.38 -13.33 -4.84
C ILE A 116 -1.85 -13.88 -6.16
N GLY A 117 -0.80 -14.70 -6.08
CA GLY A 117 -0.28 -15.40 -7.26
C GLY A 117 0.71 -16.49 -6.91
N LYS A 118 1.40 -16.97 -7.95
CA LYS A 118 2.42 -18.01 -7.84
C LYS A 118 3.78 -17.46 -8.21
N ILE A 119 4.78 -17.85 -7.42
CA ILE A 119 6.19 -17.63 -7.72
C ILE A 119 6.63 -18.67 -8.74
N ILE A 120 7.32 -18.22 -9.78
CA ILE A 120 7.83 -19.07 -10.85
C ILE A 120 9.30 -19.38 -10.60
N ASP A 121 10.13 -18.35 -10.58
CA ASP A 121 11.58 -18.49 -10.52
C ASP A 121 12.24 -17.23 -9.96
N LYS A 122 13.48 -17.35 -9.48
CA LYS A 122 14.33 -16.24 -9.10
C LYS A 122 15.36 -16.00 -10.20
N VAL A 123 15.28 -14.85 -10.86
CA VAL A 123 16.07 -14.56 -12.06
C VAL A 123 17.18 -13.53 -11.83
N GLY A 124 17.28 -12.96 -10.63
CA GLY A 124 18.32 -11.99 -10.28
C GLY A 124 18.24 -11.54 -8.83
N GLY A 125 19.03 -10.52 -8.50
CA GLY A 125 18.80 -9.72 -7.30
C GLY A 125 17.77 -8.61 -7.60
N GLY A 126 16.95 -8.27 -6.61
CA GLY A 126 16.08 -7.09 -6.65
C GLY A 126 16.56 -5.99 -5.71
N GLU A 127 15.89 -4.84 -5.74
CA GLU A 127 16.20 -3.66 -4.91
C GLU A 127 16.23 -3.96 -3.40
N TRP A 128 15.44 -4.93 -2.94
CA TRP A 128 15.41 -5.36 -1.55
C TRP A 128 16.70 -6.05 -1.10
N GLY A 129 17.58 -6.44 -2.03
CA GLY A 129 18.95 -6.87 -1.79
C GLY A 129 19.13 -8.21 -1.06
N LYS A 130 18.04 -8.88 -0.66
CA LYS A 130 18.04 -10.19 0.01
C LYS A 130 16.77 -10.98 -0.35
N ASP A 131 16.81 -12.29 -0.15
CA ASP A 131 15.59 -13.10 -0.15
C ASP A 131 14.80 -12.84 1.10
N VAL A 132 13.50 -12.60 0.95
CA VAL A 132 12.64 -12.14 2.03
C VAL A 132 11.41 -13.00 2.15
N TRP A 133 11.61 -14.16 2.77
CA TRP A 133 10.53 -15.07 3.13
C TRP A 133 10.32 -14.95 4.63
N MET A 134 9.15 -14.45 5.03
CA MET A 134 8.80 -14.23 6.43
C MET A 134 7.69 -15.16 6.86
N ASP A 135 7.81 -15.74 8.03
CA ASP A 135 6.78 -16.56 8.64
C ASP A 135 5.44 -15.80 8.71
N VAL A 136 4.36 -16.42 8.24
CA VAL A 136 3.05 -15.75 8.12
C VAL A 136 2.52 -15.31 9.48
N ASP A 137 2.72 -16.12 10.52
CA ASP A 137 2.26 -15.81 11.88
C ASP A 137 3.06 -14.64 12.47
N TYR A 138 4.37 -14.58 12.22
CA TYR A 138 5.20 -13.41 12.55
C TYR A 138 4.66 -12.16 11.87
N VAL A 139 4.37 -12.20 10.56
CA VAL A 139 3.89 -11.03 9.82
C VAL A 139 2.54 -10.55 10.35
N ILE A 140 1.59 -11.46 10.59
CA ILE A 140 0.28 -11.15 11.19
C ILE A 140 0.45 -10.50 12.55
N LYS A 141 1.30 -11.08 13.42
CA LYS A 141 1.59 -10.54 14.75
C LYS A 141 2.20 -9.15 14.65
N ARG A 142 3.19 -8.96 13.77
CA ARG A 142 3.90 -7.70 13.60
C ARG A 142 2.98 -6.59 13.10
N ILE A 143 2.12 -6.85 12.12
CA ILE A 143 1.12 -5.88 11.64
C ILE A 143 0.22 -5.41 12.79
N LYS A 144 -0.24 -6.34 13.64
CA LYS A 144 -1.07 -6.02 14.82
C LYS A 144 -0.32 -5.21 15.87
N GLU A 145 0.95 -5.53 16.13
CA GLU A 145 1.78 -4.81 17.11
C GLU A 145 2.12 -3.38 16.68
N ILE A 146 2.35 -3.15 15.39
CA ILE A 146 2.61 -1.81 14.84
C ILE A 146 1.36 -0.94 15.01
N GLY A 147 0.17 -1.54 14.86
CA GLY A 147 -1.10 -0.82 14.88
C GLY A 147 -1.31 0.06 13.65
N TRP A 148 -2.47 0.70 13.57
CA TRP A 148 -2.84 1.57 12.46
C TRP A 148 -3.89 2.59 12.89
N SER A 149 -4.01 3.67 12.11
CA SER A 149 -5.09 4.66 12.26
C SER A 149 -6.41 4.10 11.71
N GLU A 150 -7.53 4.69 12.13
CA GLU A 150 -8.87 4.30 11.66
C GLU A 150 -8.99 4.34 10.12
N ASP A 151 -8.38 5.35 9.48
CA ASP A 151 -8.38 5.49 8.02
C ASP A 151 -7.69 4.32 7.28
N MET A 152 -6.78 3.61 7.96
CA MET A 152 -6.07 2.45 7.41
C MET A 152 -6.72 1.11 7.80
N ASP A 153 -7.84 1.12 8.54
CA ASP A 153 -8.44 -0.09 9.08
C ASP A 153 -8.92 -1.05 8.00
N GLU A 154 -9.58 -0.55 6.95
CA GLU A 154 -10.00 -1.41 5.83
C GLU A 154 -8.79 -2.04 5.12
N TYR A 155 -7.75 -1.24 4.84
CA TYR A 155 -6.51 -1.72 4.23
C TYR A 155 -5.90 -2.85 5.06
N ARG A 156 -5.68 -2.64 6.37
CA ARG A 156 -5.07 -3.66 7.25
C ARG A 156 -5.96 -4.89 7.42
N ARG A 157 -7.29 -4.75 7.46
CA ARG A 157 -8.20 -5.90 7.49
C ARG A 157 -8.11 -6.74 6.23
N VAL A 158 -7.94 -6.13 5.06
CA VAL A 158 -7.73 -6.86 3.80
C VAL A 158 -6.42 -7.66 3.88
N GLN A 159 -5.32 -7.04 4.30
CA GLN A 159 -4.04 -7.74 4.45
C GLN A 159 -4.16 -8.92 5.41
N LEU A 160 -4.70 -8.69 6.62
CA LEU A 160 -4.86 -9.73 7.64
C LEU A 160 -5.76 -10.86 7.15
N LYS A 161 -6.81 -10.56 6.38
CA LYS A 161 -7.68 -11.58 5.79
C LYS A 161 -6.94 -12.43 4.75
N ILE A 162 -6.12 -11.82 3.88
CA ILE A 162 -5.32 -12.54 2.88
C ILE A 162 -4.31 -13.46 3.58
N LEU A 163 -3.54 -12.93 4.53
CA LEU A 163 -2.54 -13.68 5.29
C LEU A 163 -3.16 -14.83 6.07
N SER A 164 -4.29 -14.61 6.76
CA SER A 164 -4.93 -15.65 7.56
C SER A 164 -5.60 -16.74 6.72
N SER A 165 -5.81 -16.52 5.41
CA SER A 165 -6.38 -17.51 4.49
C SER A 165 -5.30 -18.41 3.86
N SER A 166 -4.02 -18.20 4.19
CA SER A 166 -2.89 -18.98 3.67
C SER A 166 -2.43 -20.11 4.60
N ASN A 167 -3.00 -20.18 5.81
CA ASN A 167 -2.82 -21.25 6.80
C ASN A 167 -3.89 -22.34 6.65
#